data_AF-A0A1C0VYR8-F1
#
_entry.id   AF-A0A1C0VYR8-F1
#
_cell.length_a   1.000
_cell.length_b   1.000
_cell.length_c   1.000
_cell.angle_alpha   90.00
_cell.angle_beta   90.00
_cell.angle_gamma   90.00
#
_symmetry.space_group_name_H-M   'P 1'
#
loop_
_entity.id
_entity.type
_entity.pdbx_description
1 polymer ?
#
loop_
_entity_poly.entity_id
_entity_poly.type
_entity_poly.pdbx_seq_one_letter_code
_entity_poly.pdbx_strand_id
1 'polypeptide(L)'
;MNRGGVVDKYIGDAIMAVFGIPFGHTKDEDIRQDAINAIAACIDMHASLAELNKHLEIEGKPPIKFGIGLHTGQLVAGSVGGGKRLNYSVIGDAVNVAARLEAMNKNVISDSPYNLIAHRKDI
;
A
#
# COMPACT_ATOMS: atom_id res chain seq x y z
N MET A 1 13.99 3.22 -3.69
CA MET A 1 14.52 2.02 -3.00
C MET A 1 13.50 0.89 -3.14
N ASN A 2 13.95 -0.35 -3.36
CA ASN A 2 13.05 -1.51 -3.49
C ASN A 2 12.89 -2.19 -2.13
N ARG A 3 11.68 -2.20 -1.57
CA ARG A 3 11.35 -2.81 -0.26
C ARG A 3 10.74 -4.21 -0.39
N GLY A 4 10.80 -4.83 -1.58
CA GLY A 4 10.28 -6.19 -1.80
C GLY A 4 8.77 -6.28 -1.96
N GLY A 5 8.07 -5.15 -2.02
CA GLY A 5 6.65 -5.09 -2.38
C GLY A 5 6.44 -5.14 -3.89
N VAL A 6 5.32 -5.72 -4.31
CA VAL A 6 4.90 -5.78 -5.71
C VAL A 6 3.67 -4.89 -5.89
N VAL A 7 3.68 -4.04 -6.92
CA VAL A 7 2.47 -3.31 -7.33
C VAL A 7 1.53 -4.30 -8.02
N ASP A 8 0.41 -4.62 -7.37
CA ASP A 8 -0.61 -5.51 -7.92
C ASP A 8 -1.41 -4.79 -9.01
N LYS A 9 -1.88 -3.57 -8.72
CA LYS A 9 -2.65 -2.76 -9.68
C LYS A 9 -2.69 -1.27 -9.34
N TYR A 10 -3.04 -0.49 -10.35
CA TYR A 10 -3.45 0.91 -10.25
C TYR A 10 -4.98 0.99 -10.26
N ILE A 11 -5.55 1.81 -9.40
CA ILE A 11 -7.01 1.98 -9.20
C ILE A 11 -7.31 3.47 -9.23
N GLY A 12 -7.43 4.04 -10.45
CA GLY A 12 -7.55 5.49 -10.60
C GLY A 12 -6.29 6.21 -10.12
N ASP A 13 -6.42 6.97 -9.04
CA ASP A 13 -5.35 7.68 -8.34
C ASP A 13 -4.69 6.86 -7.21
N ALA A 14 -5.23 5.69 -6.89
CA ALA A 14 -4.67 4.79 -5.88
C ALA A 14 -3.75 3.72 -6.48
N ILE A 15 -2.78 3.28 -5.68
CA ILE A 15 -1.89 2.15 -6.00
C ILE A 15 -2.08 1.08 -4.93
N MET A 16 -2.23 -0.16 -5.37
CA MET A 16 -2.22 -1.32 -4.48
C MET A 16 -0.87 -2.02 -4.55
N ALA A 17 -0.18 -2.09 -3.42
CA ALA A 17 1.07 -2.84 -3.25
C ALA A 17 0.89 -3.97 -2.24
N VAL A 18 1.52 -5.12 -2.51
CA VAL A 18 1.42 -6.33 -1.68
C VAL A 18 2.83 -6.82 -1.34
N PHE A 19 3.01 -7.25 -0.10
CA PHE A 19 4.24 -7.82 0.45
C PHE A 19 3.97 -9.29 0.85
N GLY A 20 4.98 -10.16 0.77
CA GLY A 20 4.80 -11.59 0.99
C GLY A 20 4.18 -12.35 -0.19
N ILE A 21 4.35 -11.86 -1.42
CA ILE A 21 3.95 -12.52 -2.67
C ILE A 21 5.15 -12.58 -3.64
N PRO A 22 5.18 -13.51 -4.62
CA PRO A 22 4.15 -14.50 -5.00
C PRO A 22 4.09 -15.73 -4.10
N PHE A 23 5.12 -15.95 -3.27
CA PHE A 23 5.15 -17.05 -2.32
C PHE A 23 4.69 -16.56 -0.96
N GLY A 24 3.49 -16.97 -0.56
CA GLY A 24 2.93 -16.61 0.73
C GLY A 24 3.79 -17.08 1.89
N HIS A 25 4.12 -16.17 2.80
CA HIS A 25 4.80 -16.50 4.04
C HIS A 25 3.81 -16.98 5.11
N THR A 26 4.12 -18.09 5.77
CA THR A 26 3.28 -18.67 6.84
C THR A 26 3.94 -18.61 8.22
N LYS A 27 5.22 -18.25 8.30
CA LYS A 27 5.93 -18.09 9.56
C LYS A 27 5.78 -16.66 10.07
N ASP A 28 5.63 -16.51 11.37
CA ASP A 28 5.44 -15.21 12.01
C ASP A 28 6.63 -14.27 11.82
N GLU A 29 7.85 -14.80 11.75
CA GLU A 29 9.05 -13.99 11.47
C GLU A 29 9.00 -13.34 10.09
N ASP A 30 8.67 -14.13 9.07
CA ASP A 30 8.61 -13.69 7.68
C ASP A 30 7.46 -12.68 7.48
N ILE A 31 6.28 -12.96 8.05
CA ILE A 31 5.13 -12.05 8.03
C ILE A 31 5.48 -10.73 8.74
N ARG A 32 6.21 -10.78 9.86
CA ARG A 32 6.68 -9.58 10.56
C ARG A 32 7.65 -8.78 9.69
N GLN A 33 8.54 -9.46 8.97
CA GLN A 33 9.48 -8.80 8.07
C GLN A 33 8.76 -8.13 6.89
N ASP A 34 7.74 -8.77 6.32
CA ASP A 34 6.89 -8.17 5.28
C ASP A 34 6.19 -6.90 5.77
N ALA A 35 5.65 -6.92 6.99
CA ALA A 35 5.03 -5.75 7.60
C ALA A 35 6.04 -4.61 7.82
N ILE A 36 7.26 -4.92 8.30
CA ILE A 36 8.35 -3.93 8.45
C ILE A 36 8.71 -3.33 7.10
N ASN A 37 8.85 -4.16 6.07
CA ASN A 37 9.16 -3.72 4.72
C ASN A 37 8.06 -2.82 4.14
N ALA A 38 6.80 -3.15 4.38
CA ALA A 38 5.66 -2.34 3.96
C ALA A 38 5.65 -0.96 4.64
N ILE A 39 5.90 -0.90 5.96
CA ILE A 39 6.02 0.36 6.70
C ILE A 39 7.21 1.18 6.16
N ALA A 40 8.35 0.54 5.93
CA ALA A 40 9.53 1.21 5.38
C ALA A 40 9.26 1.78 3.97
N ALA A 41 8.48 1.08 3.13
CA ALA A 41 8.05 1.59 1.84
C ALA A 41 7.15 2.83 1.98
N CYS A 42 6.23 2.84 2.95
CA CYS A 42 5.40 4.00 3.24
C CYS A 42 6.24 5.23 3.64
N ILE A 43 7.30 5.02 4.44
CA ILE A 43 8.24 6.08 4.82
C ILE A 43 9.02 6.60 3.61
N ASP A 44 9.50 5.71 2.73
CA ASP A 44 10.19 6.11 1.50
C ASP A 44 9.26 6.90 0.56
N MET A 45 7.98 6.52 0.47
CA MET A 45 6.95 7.23 -0.30
C MET A 45 6.71 8.64 0.26
N HIS A 46 6.68 8.78 1.58
CA HIS A 46 6.57 10.09 2.24
C HIS A 46 7.77 10.98 1.87
N ALA A 47 9.00 10.48 2.01
CA ALA A 47 10.18 11.25 1.63
C ALA A 47 10.16 11.66 0.15
N SER A 48 9.73 10.75 -0.73
CA SER A 48 9.65 11.00 -2.17
C SER A 48 8.62 12.08 -2.53
N LEU A 49 7.45 12.08 -1.88
CA LEU A 49 6.46 13.12 -2.14
C LEU A 49 6.89 14.46 -1.51
N ALA A 50 7.64 14.47 -0.41
CA ALA A 50 8.14 15.72 0.15
C ALA A 50 9.04 16.44 -0.87
N GLU A 51 9.90 15.70 -1.56
CA GLU A 51 10.71 16.23 -2.66
C GLU A 51 9.85 16.61 -3.88
N LEU A 52 8.83 15.81 -4.24
CA LEU A 52 7.92 16.16 -5.33
C LEU A 52 7.17 17.47 -5.05
N ASN A 53 6.66 17.65 -3.83
CA ASN A 53 5.93 18.86 -3.45
C ASN A 53 6.81 20.10 -3.44
N LYS A 54 8.10 19.99 -3.07
CA LYS A 54 9.05 21.09 -3.25
C LYS A 54 9.20 21.49 -4.72
N HIS A 55 9.30 20.52 -5.62
CA HIS A 55 9.35 20.80 -7.06
C HIS A 55 8.06 21.44 -7.58
N LEU A 56 6.90 20.95 -7.15
CA LEU A 56 5.61 21.53 -7.52
C LEU A 56 5.46 22.97 -7.03
N GLU A 57 5.95 23.27 -5.82
CA GLU A 57 5.95 24.63 -5.28
C GLU A 57 6.79 25.58 -6.14
N ILE A 58 7.98 25.16 -6.57
CA ILE A 58 8.85 25.94 -7.48
C ILE A 58 8.13 26.20 -8.82
N GLU A 59 7.34 25.24 -9.31
CA GLU A 59 6.53 25.38 -10.51
C GLU A 59 5.22 26.17 -10.30
N GLY A 60 4.94 26.65 -9.08
CA GLY A 60 3.70 27.35 -8.73
C GLY A 60 2.45 26.46 -8.78
N LYS A 61 2.62 25.14 -8.64
CA LYS A 61 1.54 24.14 -8.65
C LYS A 61 1.11 23.76 -7.23
N PRO A 62 -0.14 23.34 -7.03
CA PRO A 62 -0.60 22.90 -5.72
C PRO A 62 0.13 21.63 -5.26
N PRO A 63 0.38 21.48 -3.94
CA PRO A 63 0.98 20.27 -3.41
C PRO A 63 0.02 19.08 -3.53
N ILE A 64 0.58 17.90 -3.77
CA ILE A 64 -0.15 16.64 -3.73
C ILE A 64 -0.21 16.14 -2.28
N LYS A 65 -1.32 15.49 -1.93
CA LYS A 65 -1.53 14.80 -0.66
C LYS A 65 -2.05 13.39 -0.94
N PHE A 66 -1.65 12.41 -0.14
CA PHE A 66 -2.24 11.06 -0.19
C PHE A 66 -2.37 10.44 1.20
N GLY A 67 -3.29 9.50 1.33
CA GLY A 67 -3.42 8.61 2.48
C GLY A 67 -2.93 7.20 2.14
N ILE A 68 -2.39 6.50 3.13
CA ILE A 68 -2.05 5.08 3.03
C ILE A 68 -2.87 4.30 4.05
N GLY A 69 -3.56 3.27 3.58
CA GLY A 69 -4.12 2.21 4.42
C GLY A 69 -3.24 0.97 4.33
N LEU A 70 -2.70 0.52 5.46
CA LEU A 70 -1.85 -0.66 5.54
C LEU A 70 -2.49 -1.72 6.44
N HIS A 71 -2.57 -2.95 5.93
CA HIS A 71 -3.07 -4.07 6.72
C HIS A 71 -2.31 -5.37 6.46
N THR A 72 -2.00 -6.08 7.54
CA THR A 72 -1.47 -7.45 7.49
C THR A 72 -2.58 -8.43 7.85
N GLY A 73 -2.86 -9.36 6.94
CA GLY A 73 -3.88 -10.39 7.10
C GLY A 73 -3.83 -11.43 5.98
N GLN A 74 -4.65 -12.48 6.11
CA GLN A 74 -4.72 -13.54 5.12
C GLN A 74 -5.42 -13.08 3.84
N LEU A 75 -4.88 -13.51 2.70
CA LEU A 75 -5.46 -13.33 1.38
C LEU A 75 -5.11 -14.53 0.50
N VAL A 76 -5.78 -14.64 -0.63
CA VAL A 76 -5.46 -15.58 -1.71
C VAL A 76 -4.85 -14.78 -2.85
N ALA A 77 -3.68 -15.23 -3.33
CA ALA A 77 -3.01 -14.64 -4.49
C ALA A 77 -2.88 -15.68 -5.60
N GLY A 78 -3.13 -15.30 -6.84
CA GLY A 78 -2.99 -16.21 -7.97
C GLY A 78 -3.46 -15.60 -9.29
N SER A 79 -3.22 -16.34 -10.37
CA SER A 79 -3.70 -15.97 -11.70
C SER A 79 -5.19 -16.25 -11.82
N VAL A 80 -5.97 -15.19 -12.01
CA VAL A 80 -7.42 -15.26 -12.21
C VAL A 80 -7.74 -14.93 -13.67
N GLY A 81 -8.57 -15.78 -14.29
CA GLY A 81 -9.03 -15.64 -15.67
C GLY A 81 -8.91 -16.92 -16.49
N GLY A 82 -9.18 -16.81 -17.79
CA GLY A 82 -9.10 -17.93 -18.73
C GLY A 82 -8.83 -17.44 -20.16
N GLY A 83 -8.24 -18.30 -21.00
CA GLY A 83 -7.89 -17.96 -22.39
C GLY A 83 -6.79 -16.91 -22.50
N LYS A 84 -7.04 -15.83 -23.26
CA LYS A 84 -6.07 -14.75 -23.53
C LYS A 84 -5.95 -13.68 -22.43
N ARG A 85 -6.66 -13.82 -21.30
CA ARG A 85 -6.64 -12.85 -20.20
C ARG A 85 -6.43 -13.58 -18.86
N LEU A 86 -5.16 -13.72 -18.48
CA LEU A 86 -4.72 -14.16 -17.17
C LEU A 86 -4.15 -12.95 -16.45
N ASN A 87 -4.72 -12.58 -15.30
CA ASN A 87 -4.20 -11.53 -14.45
C ASN A 87 -3.82 -12.13 -13.11
N TYR A 88 -2.59 -11.91 -12.65
CA TYR A 88 -2.25 -12.17 -11.25
C TYR A 88 -3.03 -11.18 -10.40
N SER A 89 -3.73 -11.65 -9.38
CA SER A 89 -4.42 -10.76 -8.46
C SER A 89 -4.52 -11.35 -7.07
N VAL A 90 -4.76 -10.47 -6.11
CA VAL A 90 -5.03 -10.82 -4.72
C VAL A 90 -6.50 -10.59 -4.37
N ILE A 91 -7.08 -11.51 -3.61
CA ILE A 91 -8.47 -11.48 -3.15
C ILE A 91 -8.50 -11.87 -1.68
N GLY A 92 -9.29 -11.16 -0.87
CA GLY A 92 -9.54 -11.52 0.52
C GLY A 92 -9.92 -10.32 1.37
N ASP A 93 -10.38 -10.59 2.60
CA ASP A 93 -10.78 -9.54 3.53
C ASP A 93 -9.64 -8.58 3.85
N ALA A 94 -8.39 -9.06 3.85
CA ALA A 94 -7.24 -8.20 4.12
C ALA A 94 -7.12 -7.03 3.13
N VAL A 95 -7.46 -7.27 1.85
CA VAL A 95 -7.47 -6.25 0.79
C VAL A 95 -8.56 -5.21 1.07
N ASN A 96 -9.75 -5.68 1.45
CA ASN A 96 -10.88 -4.81 1.75
C ASN A 96 -10.63 -3.97 3.02
N VAL A 97 -9.97 -4.54 4.03
CA VAL A 97 -9.60 -3.81 5.25
C VAL A 97 -8.57 -2.73 4.92
N ALA A 98 -7.52 -3.04 4.17
CA ALA A 98 -6.52 -2.04 3.75
C ALA A 98 -7.17 -0.86 3.00
N ALA A 99 -8.08 -1.16 2.06
CA ALA A 99 -8.81 -0.13 1.31
C ALA A 99 -9.71 0.74 2.21
N ARG A 100 -10.38 0.14 3.21
CA ARG A 100 -11.17 0.90 4.19
C ARG A 100 -10.29 1.81 5.05
N LEU A 101 -9.13 1.33 5.49
CA LEU A 101 -8.17 2.15 6.23
C LEU A 101 -7.65 3.31 5.39
N GLU A 102 -7.38 3.10 4.09
CA GLU A 102 -7.02 4.17 3.17
C GLU A 102 -8.12 5.23 3.13
N ALA A 103 -9.37 4.82 2.89
CA ALA A 103 -10.50 5.72 2.78
C ALA A 103 -10.76 6.52 4.07
N MET A 104 -10.44 5.97 5.24
CA MET A 104 -10.55 6.67 6.52
C MET A 104 -9.60 7.87 6.62
N ASN A 105 -8.48 7.90 5.87
CA ASN A 105 -7.59 9.06 5.84
C ASN A 105 -8.28 10.34 5.36
N LYS A 106 -9.38 10.23 4.60
CA LYS A 106 -10.18 11.40 4.16
C LYS A 106 -10.84 12.14 5.31
N ASN A 107 -11.06 11.45 6.44
CA ASN A 107 -11.66 12.02 7.64
C ASN A 107 -10.61 12.44 8.69
N VAL A 108 -9.32 12.20 8.43
CA VAL A 108 -8.25 12.60 9.33
C VAL A 108 -7.94 14.07 9.10
N ILE A 109 -8.23 14.90 10.10
CA ILE A 109 -7.83 16.31 10.11
C ILE A 109 -6.37 16.36 10.57
N SER A 110 -5.48 16.65 9.62
CA SER A 110 -4.04 16.71 9.86
C SER A 110 -3.43 17.75 8.93
N ASP A 111 -2.48 18.54 9.45
CA ASP A 111 -1.66 19.46 8.65
C ASP A 111 -0.60 18.70 7.84
N SER A 112 -0.41 17.40 8.10
CA SER A 112 0.48 16.55 7.33
C SER A 112 -0.08 16.33 5.92
N PRO A 113 0.76 16.43 4.86
CA PRO A 113 0.37 16.01 3.50
C PRO A 113 0.19 14.49 3.37
N TYR A 114 0.46 13.74 4.43
CA TYR A 114 0.51 12.29 4.49
C TYR A 114 -0.17 11.77 5.74
N ASN A 115 -1.02 10.77 5.57
CA ASN A 115 -1.56 10.02 6.70
C ASN A 115 -1.37 8.53 6.44
N LEU A 116 -0.96 7.79 7.48
CA LEU A 116 -0.81 6.34 7.45
C LEU A 116 -1.66 5.75 8.56
N ILE A 117 -2.61 4.88 8.19
CA ILE A 117 -3.38 4.08 9.13
C ILE A 117 -2.98 2.62 8.93
N ALA A 118 -2.35 2.04 9.97
CA ALA A 118 -1.87 0.66 9.94
C ALA A 118 -2.65 -0.20 10.95
N HIS A 119 -3.00 -1.42 10.54
CA HIS A 119 -3.66 -2.40 11.39
C HIS A 119 -3.08 -3.79 11.17
N ARG A 120 -2.85 -4.55 12.24
CA ARG A 120 -2.54 -5.98 12.20
C ARG A 120 -3.65 -6.72 12.91
N LYS A 121 -4.18 -7.79 12.30
CA LYS A 121 -5.10 -8.69 12.99
C LYS A 121 -4.27 -9.62 13.88
N ASP A 122 -4.56 -9.63 15.19
CA ASP A 122 -4.04 -10.65 16.09
C ASP A 122 -4.75 -11.97 15.76
N ILE A 123 -3.97 -13.03 15.54
CA ILE A 123 -4.46 -14.41 15.34
C ILE A 123 -4.22 -15.17 16.63
#